data_AF-A0A1J4ZDX2-F1
#
_entry.id   AF-A0A1J4ZDX2-F1
#
_cell.length_a   1.000
_cell.length_b   1.000
_cell.length_c   1.000
_cell.angle_alpha   90.00
_cell.angle_beta   90.00
_cell.angle_gamma   90.00
#
_symmetry.space_group_name_H-M   'P 1'
#
loop_
_entity.id
_entity.type
_entity.pdbx_description
1 polymer ?
#
loop_
_entity_poly.entity_id
_entity_poly.type
_entity_poly.pdbx_seq_one_letter_code
_entity_poly.pdbx_strand_id
1 'polypeptide(L)'
;MVKKHFVVFAILVLSFFIFAGYVDAARPKNCPIMSDTNVVVYGETGFGGVGVPSKSWITHFMDWWEQQDSSINYVFLDSADVKSDCDLSNYPNVKIYIQPGGNAYYMQRSLGSAGKTNILDFIDRDGGSYVGICAGFFYMAGDYYWQGQYYNWPDLLGRYPILEGSITDIADYDGNPGYALTTMDNGHEMIYYGGPTRGWRDTPSDILGEKLMSFSDIPGNLPASIKYNKMLLMSVHAEAYENDGISGLTTEQRIENYKWFANSVNGVAGTNFYVPPFVQPKQCADGIDNDGDNLIDMVDPGCASPSDNDETDLINVEVFFDGFESGSLSNWYLYGTGVPWNSFSGDSFEGVWSARAKQTGAGEDSFMEKSIDVSGYSEVTFEYRRKLVGLDTADDFEVSYFNGAWVSLEHLGSGSANDASYVFKSYPIPAIASKIRFKCEVGAVSESCSVDNVRITAQ
;
A
#
# COMPACT_ATOMS: atom_id res chain seq x y z
N MET A 1 -58.16 -22.77 60.30
CA MET A 1 -58.10 -23.16 58.87
C MET A 1 -59.31 -22.59 58.18
N VAL A 2 -59.10 -21.89 57.06
CA VAL A 2 -59.99 -21.64 55.91
C VAL A 2 -59.67 -20.24 55.36
N LYS A 3 -59.14 -20.25 54.14
CA LYS A 3 -58.75 -19.11 53.30
C LYS A 3 -59.95 -18.17 53.08
N LYS A 4 -59.77 -16.86 53.24
CA LYS A 4 -60.61 -15.84 52.60
C LYS A 4 -59.75 -15.09 51.59
N HIS A 5 -60.05 -15.31 50.32
CA HIS A 5 -59.44 -14.64 49.18
C HIS A 5 -59.98 -13.21 49.12
N PHE A 6 -59.09 -12.22 49.15
CA PHE A 6 -59.44 -10.86 48.76
C PHE A 6 -59.32 -10.81 47.23
N VAL A 7 -60.46 -10.73 46.57
CA VAL A 7 -60.56 -10.54 45.12
C VAL A 7 -60.17 -9.09 44.84
N VAL A 8 -59.01 -8.88 44.22
CA VAL A 8 -58.67 -7.58 43.63
C VAL A 8 -59.28 -7.56 42.22
N PHE A 9 -60.25 -6.67 42.03
CA PHE A 9 -60.83 -6.34 40.74
C PHE A 9 -59.75 -5.63 39.90
N ALA A 10 -59.04 -6.37 39.05
CA ALA A 10 -58.24 -5.78 37.99
C ALA A 10 -59.18 -5.39 36.85
N ILE A 11 -59.45 -4.09 36.72
CA ILE A 11 -60.16 -3.53 35.57
C ILE A 11 -59.25 -3.75 34.36
N LEU A 12 -59.58 -4.74 33.54
CA LEU A 12 -58.93 -5.01 32.27
C LEU A 12 -59.48 -3.98 31.26
N VAL A 13 -58.76 -2.87 31.11
CA VAL A 13 -59.02 -1.91 30.03
C VAL A 13 -58.57 -2.59 28.74
N LEU A 14 -59.51 -3.26 28.07
CA LEU A 14 -59.32 -3.78 26.73
C LEU A 14 -59.29 -2.57 25.79
N SER A 15 -58.11 -2.00 25.57
CA SER A 15 -57.89 -1.05 24.49
C SER A 15 -58.03 -1.81 23.17
N PHE A 16 -59.23 -1.74 22.59
CA PHE A 16 -59.43 -2.00 21.17
C PHE A 16 -58.55 -1.00 20.40
N PHE A 17 -57.34 -1.42 20.05
CA PHE A 17 -56.63 -0.78 18.95
C PHE A 17 -57.46 -1.06 17.70
N ILE A 18 -58.24 -0.05 17.30
CA ILE A 18 -58.72 0.04 15.93
C ILE A 18 -57.45 0.09 15.08
N PHE A 19 -57.09 -1.03 14.46
CA PHE A 19 -56.26 -1.00 13.27
C PHE A 19 -57.04 -0.19 12.24
N ALA A 20 -56.84 1.13 12.26
CA ALA A 20 -57.02 1.91 11.05
C ALA A 20 -56.01 1.30 10.10
N GLY A 21 -56.47 0.44 9.21
CA GLY A 21 -55.67 -0.01 8.08
C GLY A 21 -55.11 1.25 7.45
N TYR A 22 -53.80 1.44 7.57
CA TYR A 22 -53.09 2.38 6.73
C TYR A 22 -53.22 1.77 5.34
N VAL A 23 -54.25 2.20 4.63
CA VAL A 23 -54.32 1.98 3.19
C VAL A 23 -53.18 2.84 2.69
N ASP A 24 -52.04 2.20 2.41
CA ASP A 24 -50.96 2.85 1.68
C ASP A 24 -51.61 3.55 0.50
N ALA A 25 -51.47 4.88 0.45
CA ALA A 25 -51.89 5.63 -0.71
C ALA A 25 -51.20 4.95 -1.90
N ALA A 26 -52.00 4.36 -2.80
CA ALA A 26 -51.48 3.56 -3.90
C ALA A 26 -50.36 4.34 -4.59
N ARG A 27 -49.14 3.80 -4.53
CA ARG A 27 -47.98 4.39 -5.19
C ARG A 27 -48.36 4.64 -6.65
N PRO A 28 -48.07 5.84 -7.21
CA PRO A 28 -48.32 6.10 -8.62
C PRO A 28 -47.57 5.05 -9.47
N LYS A 29 -48.25 4.39 -10.41
CA LYS A 29 -47.69 3.39 -11.34
C LYS A 29 -46.75 4.00 -12.41
N ASN A 30 -45.87 4.90 -12.00
CA ASN A 30 -44.95 5.54 -12.93
C ASN A 30 -43.54 5.08 -12.56
N CYS A 31 -42.89 4.42 -13.51
CA CYS A 31 -41.47 4.10 -13.41
C CYS A 31 -40.67 5.37 -13.10
N PRO A 32 -39.86 5.40 -12.03
CA PRO A 32 -39.06 6.59 -11.69
C PRO A 32 -37.82 6.75 -12.57
N ILE A 33 -37.53 5.80 -13.47
CA ILE A 33 -36.42 5.92 -14.42
C ILE A 33 -36.72 7.04 -15.42
N MET A 34 -35.79 7.98 -15.53
CA MET A 34 -35.83 9.09 -16.48
C MET A 34 -35.02 8.77 -17.74
N SER A 35 -35.19 9.56 -18.80
CA SER A 35 -34.51 9.32 -20.08
C SER A 35 -32.99 9.42 -19.98
N ASP A 36 -32.46 10.16 -19.02
CA ASP A 36 -31.03 10.38 -18.77
C ASP A 36 -30.47 9.48 -17.65
N THR A 37 -31.31 8.69 -16.99
CA THR A 37 -30.86 7.71 -15.99
C THR A 37 -29.95 6.68 -16.63
N ASN A 38 -28.79 6.46 -16.00
CA ASN A 38 -27.78 5.50 -16.46
C ASN A 38 -27.40 4.44 -15.42
N VAL A 39 -27.74 4.65 -14.15
CA VAL A 39 -27.57 3.67 -13.08
C VAL A 39 -28.91 3.41 -12.37
N VAL A 40 -29.24 2.15 -12.18
CA VAL A 40 -30.38 1.70 -11.36
C VAL A 40 -29.83 1.00 -10.12
N VAL A 41 -30.37 1.33 -8.95
CA VAL A 41 -30.02 0.68 -7.69
C VAL A 41 -31.27 0.09 -7.05
N TYR A 42 -31.25 -1.19 -6.69
CA TYR A 42 -32.33 -1.75 -5.89
C TYR A 42 -32.25 -1.28 -4.43
N GLY A 43 -33.34 -0.74 -3.89
CA GLY A 43 -33.30 0.03 -2.64
C GLY A 43 -34.42 -0.28 -1.65
N GLU A 44 -35.15 -1.38 -1.79
CA GLU A 44 -36.23 -1.74 -0.87
C GLU A 44 -35.67 -2.35 0.43
N THR A 45 -35.76 -1.61 1.54
CA THR A 45 -35.30 -2.07 2.86
C THR A 45 -36.35 -2.90 3.59
N GLY A 46 -35.99 -3.47 4.75
CA GLY A 46 -36.90 -4.34 5.51
C GLY A 46 -37.12 -5.66 4.77
N PHE A 47 -38.37 -6.03 4.49
CA PHE A 47 -38.65 -7.28 3.76
C PHE A 47 -38.71 -7.10 2.23
N GLY A 48 -38.14 -6.00 1.73
CA GLY A 48 -37.50 -5.92 0.41
C GLY A 48 -36.03 -6.32 0.41
N GLY A 49 -35.45 -6.64 1.57
CA GLY A 49 -34.18 -7.35 1.71
C GLY A 49 -32.91 -6.50 1.70
N VAL A 50 -32.92 -5.24 1.24
CA VAL A 50 -31.73 -4.38 1.35
C VAL A 50 -31.51 -3.98 2.81
N GLY A 51 -30.27 -4.09 3.28
CA GLY A 51 -29.89 -3.65 4.62
C GLY A 51 -30.01 -2.12 4.77
N VAL A 52 -30.42 -1.62 5.94
CA VAL A 52 -30.47 -0.17 6.18
C VAL A 52 -29.09 0.47 6.04
N PRO A 53 -28.00 -0.07 6.65
CA PRO A 53 -26.66 0.43 6.41
C PRO A 53 -26.25 0.31 4.94
N SER A 54 -26.49 -0.84 4.30
CA SER A 54 -26.14 -1.05 2.88
C SER A 54 -26.80 -0.04 1.93
N LYS A 55 -28.06 0.33 2.18
CA LYS A 55 -28.73 1.40 1.41
C LYS A 55 -28.08 2.76 1.63
N SER A 56 -27.71 3.07 2.86
CA SER A 56 -27.05 4.33 3.19
C SER A 56 -25.66 4.40 2.56
N TRP A 57 -24.87 3.34 2.68
CA TRP A 57 -23.53 3.21 2.11
C TRP A 57 -23.51 3.36 0.58
N ILE A 58 -24.40 2.64 -0.13
CA ILE A 58 -24.46 2.78 -1.59
C ILE A 58 -24.92 4.19 -2.00
N THR A 59 -25.76 4.86 -1.20
CA THR A 59 -26.13 6.27 -1.44
C THR A 59 -24.90 7.17 -1.32
N HIS A 60 -24.12 7.02 -0.25
CA HIS A 60 -22.88 7.80 -0.07
C HIS A 60 -21.88 7.59 -1.21
N PHE A 61 -21.74 6.36 -1.70
CA PHE A 61 -20.89 6.06 -2.86
C PHE A 61 -21.41 6.72 -4.14
N MET A 62 -22.71 6.59 -4.45
CA MET A 62 -23.29 7.17 -5.66
C MET A 62 -23.24 8.70 -5.64
N ASP A 63 -23.55 9.34 -4.51
CA ASP A 63 -23.43 10.79 -4.33
C ASP A 63 -21.99 11.26 -4.49
N TRP A 64 -21.02 10.50 -3.97
CA TRP A 64 -19.61 10.80 -4.16
C TRP A 64 -19.21 10.71 -5.63
N TRP A 65 -19.67 9.67 -6.34
CA TRP A 65 -19.27 9.44 -7.72
C TRP A 65 -19.90 10.47 -8.66
N GLU A 66 -21.17 10.83 -8.46
CA GLU A 66 -21.85 11.92 -9.17
C GLU A 66 -21.11 13.26 -8.98
N GLN A 67 -20.55 13.52 -7.79
CA GLN A 67 -19.72 14.72 -7.57
C GLN A 67 -18.42 14.70 -8.39
N GLN A 68 -17.90 13.53 -8.75
CA GLN A 68 -16.73 13.42 -9.63
C GLN A 68 -17.13 13.52 -11.11
N ASP A 69 -18.29 12.96 -11.46
CA ASP A 69 -18.84 12.97 -12.81
C ASP A 69 -20.34 13.27 -12.80
N SER A 70 -20.68 14.52 -13.08
CA SER A 70 -22.08 14.98 -13.15
C SER A 70 -22.92 14.34 -14.26
N SER A 71 -22.33 13.52 -15.14
CA SER A 71 -23.09 12.74 -16.13
C SER A 71 -23.73 11.49 -15.53
N ILE A 72 -23.34 11.08 -14.32
CA ILE A 72 -24.00 9.99 -13.60
C ILE A 72 -25.38 10.46 -13.15
N ASN A 73 -26.40 9.68 -13.47
CA ASN A 73 -27.77 9.90 -12.99
C ASN A 73 -28.31 8.54 -12.55
N TYR A 74 -28.56 8.42 -11.26
CA TYR A 74 -28.96 7.18 -10.63
C TYR A 74 -30.33 7.27 -9.97
N VAL A 75 -31.04 6.15 -9.94
CA VAL A 75 -32.36 6.06 -9.30
C VAL A 75 -32.47 4.79 -8.47
N PHE A 76 -33.14 4.92 -7.32
CA PHE A 76 -33.52 3.77 -6.51
C PHE A 76 -34.86 3.20 -6.95
N LEU A 77 -34.91 1.89 -7.12
CA LEU A 77 -36.12 1.13 -7.40
C LEU A 77 -36.48 0.23 -6.22
N ASP A 78 -37.76 0.07 -5.93
CA ASP A 78 -38.23 -1.00 -5.04
C ASP A 78 -38.68 -2.23 -5.85
N SER A 79 -39.19 -3.27 -5.19
CA SER A 79 -39.63 -4.46 -5.92
C SER A 79 -40.78 -4.19 -6.87
N ALA A 80 -41.74 -3.31 -6.55
CA ALA A 80 -42.87 -3.03 -7.43
C ALA A 80 -42.39 -2.39 -8.75
N ASP A 81 -41.40 -1.50 -8.67
CA ASP A 81 -40.73 -0.95 -9.85
C ASP A 81 -40.12 -2.05 -10.71
N VAL A 82 -39.26 -2.88 -10.11
CA VAL A 82 -38.50 -3.90 -10.84
C VAL A 82 -39.41 -5.01 -11.36
N LYS A 83 -40.53 -5.32 -10.68
CA LYS A 83 -41.47 -6.36 -11.09
C LYS A 83 -42.37 -5.93 -12.24
N SER A 84 -42.87 -4.69 -12.20
CA SER A 84 -43.99 -4.30 -13.06
C SER A 84 -43.96 -2.88 -13.56
N ASP A 85 -43.51 -1.91 -12.77
CA ASP A 85 -43.72 -0.51 -13.16
C ASP A 85 -42.63 -0.03 -14.13
N CYS A 86 -41.43 -0.62 -14.05
CA CYS A 86 -40.29 -0.36 -14.93
C CYS A 86 -39.91 -1.61 -15.73
N ASP A 87 -40.02 -1.54 -17.05
CA ASP A 87 -39.33 -2.48 -17.94
C ASP A 87 -37.99 -1.84 -18.36
N LEU A 88 -36.89 -2.39 -17.84
CA LEU A 88 -35.54 -1.82 -18.01
C LEU A 88 -35.13 -1.73 -19.49
N SER A 89 -35.69 -2.61 -20.34
CA SER A 89 -35.40 -2.64 -21.78
C SER A 89 -35.85 -1.37 -22.51
N ASN A 90 -36.80 -0.63 -21.95
CA ASN A 90 -37.29 0.63 -22.50
C ASN A 90 -36.34 1.82 -22.22
N TYR A 91 -35.27 1.61 -21.44
CA TYR A 91 -34.37 2.66 -20.99
C TYR A 91 -32.94 2.38 -21.46
N PRO A 92 -32.62 2.64 -22.75
CA PRO A 92 -31.34 2.25 -23.35
C PRO A 92 -30.11 2.95 -22.74
N ASN A 93 -30.32 4.03 -21.98
CA ASN A 93 -29.25 4.74 -21.26
C ASN A 93 -28.88 4.06 -19.94
N VAL A 94 -29.75 3.22 -19.37
CA VAL A 94 -29.43 2.43 -18.19
C VAL A 94 -28.38 1.39 -18.57
N LYS A 95 -27.19 1.48 -17.98
CA LYS A 95 -26.06 0.57 -18.24
C LYS A 95 -25.74 -0.34 -17.07
N ILE A 96 -26.10 0.10 -15.85
CA ILE A 96 -25.68 -0.54 -14.60
C ILE A 96 -26.91 -0.77 -13.73
N TYR A 97 -27.04 -2.01 -13.25
CA TYR A 97 -27.98 -2.40 -12.20
C TYR A 97 -27.19 -2.83 -10.96
N ILE A 98 -27.39 -2.14 -9.83
CA ILE A 98 -26.72 -2.43 -8.57
C ILE A 98 -27.70 -3.11 -7.61
N GLN A 99 -27.28 -4.28 -7.10
CA GLN A 99 -27.93 -5.03 -6.04
C GLN A 99 -27.07 -4.95 -4.76
N PRO A 100 -27.44 -4.11 -3.78
CA PRO A 100 -26.65 -3.91 -2.56
C PRO A 100 -26.71 -5.11 -1.58
N GLY A 101 -26.00 -4.97 -0.46
CA GLY A 101 -26.05 -5.92 0.66
C GLY A 101 -27.38 -5.98 1.41
N GLY A 102 -27.50 -6.96 2.31
CA GLY A 102 -28.73 -7.22 3.07
C GLY A 102 -29.04 -8.71 3.19
N ASN A 103 -30.24 -9.12 2.79
CA ASN A 103 -30.71 -10.50 2.90
C ASN A 103 -31.25 -11.01 1.56
N ALA A 104 -30.50 -11.92 0.93
CA ALA A 104 -30.81 -12.47 -0.38
C ALA A 104 -32.14 -13.23 -0.42
N TYR A 105 -32.53 -13.88 0.68
CA TYR A 105 -33.82 -14.57 0.78
C TYR A 105 -35.00 -13.58 0.72
N TYR A 106 -34.91 -12.43 1.36
CA TYR A 106 -35.96 -11.41 1.25
C TYR A 106 -35.95 -10.70 -0.10
N MET A 107 -34.78 -10.46 -0.69
CA MET A 107 -34.67 -9.91 -2.05
C MET A 107 -35.38 -10.80 -3.07
N GLN A 108 -35.04 -12.11 -3.12
CA GLN A 108 -35.66 -13.04 -4.06
C GLN A 108 -37.17 -13.18 -3.82
N ARG A 109 -37.62 -13.17 -2.56
CA ARG A 109 -39.04 -13.24 -2.23
C ARG A 109 -39.80 -11.97 -2.65
N SER A 110 -39.19 -10.80 -2.49
CA SER A 110 -39.84 -9.53 -2.84
C SER A 110 -39.92 -9.33 -4.36
N LEU A 111 -38.82 -9.63 -5.07
CA LEU A 111 -38.74 -9.54 -6.53
C LEU A 111 -39.51 -10.66 -7.23
N GLY A 112 -39.43 -11.88 -6.70
CA GLY A 112 -40.03 -13.08 -7.27
C GLY A 112 -39.62 -13.35 -8.72
N SER A 113 -40.35 -14.27 -9.35
CA SER A 113 -40.13 -14.64 -10.77
C SER A 113 -40.21 -13.46 -11.75
N ALA A 114 -41.07 -12.46 -11.50
CA ALA A 114 -41.22 -11.30 -12.37
C ALA A 114 -39.98 -10.38 -12.32
N GLY A 115 -39.53 -10.02 -11.11
CA GLY A 115 -38.32 -9.21 -10.95
C GLY A 115 -37.08 -9.94 -11.44
N LYS A 116 -36.96 -11.25 -11.15
CA LYS A 116 -35.91 -12.11 -11.71
C LYS A 116 -35.89 -12.05 -13.24
N THR A 117 -37.04 -12.19 -13.89
CA THR A 117 -37.14 -12.15 -15.35
C THR A 117 -36.67 -10.80 -15.91
N ASN A 118 -37.13 -9.69 -15.32
CA ASN A 118 -36.78 -8.35 -15.80
C ASN A 118 -35.27 -8.04 -15.62
N ILE A 119 -34.68 -8.44 -14.49
CA ILE A 119 -33.24 -8.29 -14.26
C ILE A 119 -32.45 -9.14 -15.26
N LEU A 120 -32.87 -10.39 -15.51
CA LEU A 120 -32.20 -11.27 -16.47
C LEU A 120 -32.35 -10.78 -17.92
N ASP A 121 -33.50 -10.24 -18.30
CA ASP A 121 -33.68 -9.60 -19.61
C ASP A 121 -32.69 -8.44 -19.78
N PHE A 122 -32.55 -7.59 -18.76
CA PHE A 122 -31.57 -6.50 -18.78
C PHE A 122 -30.12 -6.99 -18.97
N ILE A 123 -29.72 -8.02 -18.21
CA ILE A 123 -28.34 -8.55 -18.23
C ILE A 123 -28.06 -9.33 -19.52
N ASP A 124 -28.92 -10.29 -19.87
CA ASP A 124 -28.66 -11.27 -20.91
C ASP A 124 -29.07 -10.79 -22.31
N ARG A 125 -30.15 -10.00 -22.41
CA ARG A 125 -30.71 -9.56 -23.70
C ARG A 125 -30.28 -8.15 -24.05
N ASP A 126 -30.39 -7.23 -23.08
CA ASP A 126 -30.19 -5.80 -23.34
C ASP A 126 -28.72 -5.37 -23.16
N GLY A 127 -27.86 -6.30 -22.70
CA GLY A 127 -26.43 -6.09 -22.55
C GLY A 127 -26.07 -5.18 -21.38
N GLY A 128 -26.97 -5.06 -20.40
CA GLY A 128 -26.78 -4.38 -19.14
C GLY A 128 -25.75 -5.06 -18.25
N SER A 129 -25.34 -4.34 -17.21
CA SER A 129 -24.27 -4.77 -16.31
C SER A 129 -24.83 -4.92 -14.90
N TYR A 130 -24.35 -5.91 -14.16
CA TYR A 130 -24.82 -6.19 -12.81
C TYR A 130 -23.71 -5.97 -11.79
N VAL A 131 -24.04 -5.32 -10.69
CA VAL A 131 -23.13 -5.16 -9.55
C VAL A 131 -23.80 -5.77 -8.33
N GLY A 132 -23.29 -6.89 -7.84
CA GLY A 132 -23.82 -7.60 -6.68
C GLY A 132 -22.87 -7.50 -5.50
N ILE A 133 -23.33 -6.89 -4.41
CA ILE A 133 -22.52 -6.70 -3.20
C ILE A 133 -23.10 -7.53 -2.06
N CYS A 134 -22.27 -8.36 -1.42
CA CYS A 134 -22.67 -9.24 -0.30
C CYS A 134 -23.93 -10.07 -0.66
N ALA A 135 -25.09 -9.75 -0.09
CA ALA A 135 -26.37 -10.40 -0.42
C ALA A 135 -26.75 -10.28 -1.91
N GLY A 136 -26.36 -9.20 -2.59
CA GLY A 136 -26.52 -9.09 -4.04
C GLY A 136 -25.68 -10.09 -4.82
N PHE A 137 -24.53 -10.51 -4.30
CA PHE A 137 -23.76 -11.60 -4.90
C PHE A 137 -24.43 -12.96 -4.64
N PHE A 138 -24.92 -13.21 -3.41
CA PHE A 138 -25.76 -14.40 -3.14
C PHE A 138 -26.98 -14.47 -4.05
N TYR A 139 -27.63 -13.33 -4.34
CA TYR A 139 -28.80 -13.27 -5.22
C TYR A 139 -28.47 -13.67 -6.67
N MET A 140 -27.24 -13.44 -7.11
CA MET A 140 -26.76 -13.81 -8.45
C MET A 140 -26.51 -15.32 -8.61
N ALA A 141 -26.23 -16.01 -7.51
CA ALA A 141 -25.88 -17.43 -7.51
C ALA A 141 -27.06 -18.31 -7.95
N GLY A 142 -26.75 -19.54 -8.38
CA GLY A 142 -27.75 -20.59 -8.58
C GLY A 142 -28.32 -21.07 -7.25
N ASP A 143 -27.42 -21.32 -6.30
CA ASP A 143 -27.65 -21.84 -4.95
C ASP A 143 -26.56 -21.28 -4.02
N TYR A 144 -26.70 -21.44 -2.70
CA TYR A 144 -25.61 -21.08 -1.79
C TYR A 144 -25.64 -21.82 -0.45
N TYR A 145 -24.48 -21.92 0.18
CA TYR A 145 -24.35 -22.25 1.59
C TYR A 145 -24.32 -20.97 2.42
N TRP A 146 -25.18 -20.88 3.43
CA TRP A 146 -25.13 -19.84 4.46
C TRP A 146 -24.84 -20.47 5.82
N GLN A 147 -23.69 -20.14 6.41
CA GLN A 147 -23.17 -20.70 7.66
C GLN A 147 -23.21 -22.24 7.68
N GLY A 148 -22.77 -22.85 6.57
CA GLY A 148 -22.75 -24.31 6.39
C GLY A 148 -24.11 -24.97 6.10
N GLN A 149 -25.20 -24.18 6.05
CA GLN A 149 -26.53 -24.68 5.67
C GLN A 149 -26.78 -24.42 4.18
N TYR A 150 -27.22 -25.44 3.45
CA TYR A 150 -27.53 -25.34 2.03
C TYR A 150 -28.88 -24.68 1.77
N TYR A 151 -28.92 -23.73 0.84
CA TYR A 151 -30.12 -23.05 0.40
C TYR A 151 -30.23 -23.05 -1.13
N ASN A 152 -31.40 -23.47 -1.62
CA ASN A 152 -31.79 -23.40 -3.02
C ASN A 152 -33.16 -22.73 -3.08
N TRP A 153 -33.21 -21.53 -3.66
CA TRP A 153 -34.44 -20.76 -3.80
C TRP A 153 -34.76 -20.56 -5.29
N PRO A 154 -36.04 -20.69 -5.70
CA PRO A 154 -36.41 -20.72 -7.11
C PRO A 154 -36.14 -19.40 -7.86
N ASP A 155 -36.15 -18.28 -7.14
CA ASP A 155 -36.07 -16.94 -7.72
C ASP A 155 -34.70 -16.26 -7.55
N LEU A 156 -33.64 -17.01 -7.21
CA LEU A 156 -32.25 -16.54 -7.42
C LEU A 156 -31.95 -16.42 -8.90
N LEU A 157 -31.05 -15.52 -9.31
CA LEU A 157 -30.83 -15.21 -10.73
C LEU A 157 -30.16 -16.38 -11.49
N GLY A 158 -29.32 -17.16 -10.82
CA GLY A 158 -28.71 -18.35 -11.41
C GLY A 158 -27.78 -18.06 -12.58
N ARG A 159 -27.01 -16.96 -12.53
CA ARG A 159 -25.92 -16.69 -13.51
C ARG A 159 -24.53 -16.87 -12.92
N TYR A 160 -24.42 -17.15 -11.63
CA TYR A 160 -23.17 -17.58 -11.01
C TYR A 160 -23.31 -18.97 -10.36
N PRO A 161 -22.25 -19.79 -10.31
CA PRO A 161 -22.27 -21.06 -9.60
C PRO A 161 -22.61 -20.93 -8.12
N ILE A 162 -22.77 -22.08 -7.47
CA ILE A 162 -23.00 -22.15 -6.03
C ILE A 162 -21.91 -21.40 -5.25
N LEU A 163 -22.35 -20.61 -4.27
CA LEU A 163 -21.50 -19.82 -3.39
C LEU A 163 -21.56 -20.35 -1.95
N GLU A 164 -20.66 -19.85 -1.11
CA GLU A 164 -20.68 -20.10 0.33
C GLU A 164 -20.32 -18.84 1.12
N GLY A 165 -20.88 -18.71 2.32
CA GLY A 165 -20.56 -17.66 3.28
C GLY A 165 -21.47 -17.81 4.50
N SER A 166 -21.47 -16.92 5.48
CA SER A 166 -20.38 -16.00 5.76
C SER A 166 -19.08 -16.76 6.05
N ILE A 167 -17.95 -16.15 5.67
CA ILE A 167 -16.59 -16.61 5.92
C ILE A 167 -16.27 -16.33 7.40
N THR A 168 -16.61 -17.28 8.26
CA THR A 168 -16.43 -17.15 9.72
C THR A 168 -14.98 -16.98 10.15
N ASP A 169 -14.03 -17.28 9.26
CA ASP A 169 -12.60 -17.08 9.52
C ASP A 169 -12.21 -15.58 9.45
N ILE A 170 -13.05 -14.73 8.83
CA ILE A 170 -12.92 -13.26 8.88
C ILE A 170 -13.76 -12.69 10.02
N ALA A 171 -15.06 -12.98 10.00
CA ALA A 171 -16.00 -12.46 10.97
C ALA A 171 -17.16 -13.44 11.19
N ASP A 172 -17.49 -13.69 12.45
CA ASP A 172 -18.73 -14.36 12.82
C ASP A 172 -19.89 -13.36 12.72
N TYR A 173 -20.76 -13.55 11.73
CA TYR A 173 -21.91 -12.70 11.46
C TYR A 173 -22.88 -12.61 12.64
N ASP A 174 -23.02 -13.68 13.43
CA ASP A 174 -23.89 -13.71 14.60
C ASP A 174 -23.21 -13.13 15.86
N GLY A 175 -21.91 -12.87 15.78
CA GLY A 175 -21.13 -12.17 16.80
C GLY A 175 -21.37 -10.67 16.82
N ASN A 176 -20.82 -9.99 17.83
CA ASN A 176 -20.79 -8.52 17.91
C ASN A 176 -19.31 -8.07 17.85
N PRO A 177 -18.90 -7.30 16.83
CA PRO A 177 -19.73 -6.47 15.95
C PRO A 177 -20.29 -7.13 14.67
N GLY A 178 -20.06 -8.42 14.40
CA GLY A 178 -20.68 -9.13 13.26
C GLY A 178 -20.03 -8.84 11.90
N TYR A 179 -19.12 -7.87 11.86
CA TYR A 179 -18.28 -7.49 10.73
C TYR A 179 -16.81 -7.41 11.17
N ALA A 180 -15.90 -7.34 10.20
CA ALA A 180 -14.50 -7.03 10.43
C ALA A 180 -13.94 -6.11 9.34
N LEU A 181 -12.90 -5.36 9.69
CA LEU A 181 -11.98 -4.77 8.72
C LEU A 181 -11.01 -5.86 8.27
N THR A 182 -10.79 -5.99 6.96
CA THR A 182 -9.92 -7.01 6.39
C THR A 182 -9.07 -6.42 5.27
N THR A 183 -7.84 -6.92 5.15
CA THR A 183 -6.86 -6.49 4.14
C THR A 183 -7.00 -7.33 2.87
N MET A 184 -7.04 -6.63 1.74
CA MET A 184 -7.14 -7.22 0.41
C MET A 184 -5.75 -7.41 -0.21
N ASP A 185 -5.64 -8.24 -1.25
CA ASP A 185 -4.39 -8.54 -1.96
C ASP A 185 -3.81 -7.35 -2.73
N ASN A 186 -4.58 -6.28 -2.89
CA ASN A 186 -4.14 -5.00 -3.46
C ASN A 186 -3.79 -3.95 -2.40
N GLY A 187 -3.67 -4.34 -1.12
CA GLY A 187 -3.29 -3.45 -0.01
C GLY A 187 -4.45 -2.62 0.58
N HIS A 188 -5.64 -2.65 -0.02
CA HIS A 188 -6.79 -1.92 0.51
C HIS A 188 -7.38 -2.60 1.75
N GLU A 189 -7.78 -1.81 2.76
CA GLU A 189 -8.62 -2.29 3.87
C GLU A 189 -10.10 -2.07 3.54
N MET A 190 -10.91 -3.13 3.65
CA MET A 190 -12.35 -3.09 3.35
C MET A 190 -13.16 -3.78 4.44
N ILE A 191 -14.44 -3.40 4.54
CA ILE A 191 -15.37 -4.06 5.46
C ILE A 191 -15.83 -5.39 4.89
N TYR A 192 -15.66 -6.45 5.65
CA TYR A 192 -16.34 -7.72 5.45
C TYR A 192 -17.53 -7.84 6.40
N TYR A 193 -18.73 -8.02 5.84
CA TYR A 193 -19.96 -8.18 6.62
C TYR A 193 -20.85 -9.28 6.02
N GLY A 194 -20.38 -10.52 6.13
CA GLY A 194 -21.17 -11.71 5.79
C GLY A 194 -21.29 -12.02 4.30
N GLY A 195 -20.48 -11.41 3.43
CA GLY A 195 -20.54 -11.69 1.99
C GLY A 195 -20.08 -13.10 1.59
N PRO A 196 -20.47 -13.57 0.39
CA PRO A 196 -20.11 -14.90 -0.10
C PRO A 196 -18.75 -14.93 -0.78
N THR A 197 -18.17 -16.13 -0.82
CA THR A 197 -17.04 -16.51 -1.65
C THR A 197 -17.28 -17.87 -2.32
N ARG A 198 -16.26 -18.40 -2.99
CA ARG A 198 -16.21 -19.74 -3.54
C ARG A 198 -14.82 -20.33 -3.31
N GLY A 199 -14.76 -21.60 -2.89
CA GLY A 199 -13.52 -22.31 -2.63
C GLY A 199 -13.05 -22.33 -1.17
N TRP A 200 -13.93 -22.04 -0.20
CA TRP A 200 -13.56 -21.98 1.21
C TRP A 200 -13.74 -23.32 1.93
N ARG A 201 -14.97 -23.81 2.10
CA ARG A 201 -15.28 -25.05 2.83
C ARG A 201 -16.26 -25.95 2.09
N ASP A 202 -17.36 -25.39 1.63
CA ASP A 202 -18.51 -26.12 1.09
C ASP A 202 -18.58 -26.09 -0.44
N THR A 203 -17.77 -25.24 -1.10
CA THR A 203 -17.74 -25.13 -2.56
C THR A 203 -16.36 -25.42 -3.14
N PRO A 204 -16.28 -25.93 -4.40
CA PRO A 204 -15.00 -26.11 -5.05
C PRO A 204 -14.30 -24.78 -5.35
N SER A 205 -12.97 -24.80 -5.48
CA SER A 205 -12.13 -23.60 -5.63
C SER A 205 -12.07 -23.01 -7.04
N ASP A 206 -12.73 -23.62 -8.02
CA ASP A 206 -12.86 -23.04 -9.35
C ASP A 206 -13.76 -21.80 -9.30
N ILE A 207 -13.41 -20.77 -10.06
CA ILE A 207 -14.27 -19.60 -10.23
C ILE A 207 -14.63 -19.43 -11.70
N LEU A 208 -15.79 -18.82 -11.97
CA LEU A 208 -16.09 -18.29 -13.29
C LEU A 208 -15.69 -16.83 -13.35
N GLY A 209 -14.98 -16.47 -14.42
CA GLY A 209 -14.51 -15.11 -14.64
C GLY A 209 -13.11 -14.85 -14.10
N GLU A 210 -12.81 -13.57 -13.99
CA GLU A 210 -11.55 -13.01 -13.52
C GLU A 210 -11.69 -12.65 -12.04
N LYS A 211 -10.76 -13.11 -11.21
CA LYS A 211 -10.66 -12.65 -9.84
C LYS A 211 -10.02 -11.26 -9.83
N LEU A 212 -10.74 -10.26 -9.34
CA LEU A 212 -10.26 -8.89 -9.25
C LEU A 212 -9.57 -8.58 -7.93
N MET A 213 -9.92 -9.34 -6.88
CA MET A 213 -9.45 -9.10 -5.53
C MET A 213 -9.59 -10.37 -4.69
N SER A 214 -8.69 -10.55 -3.74
CA SER A 214 -8.65 -11.68 -2.81
C SER A 214 -8.44 -11.20 -1.38
N PHE A 215 -8.85 -12.02 -0.41
CA PHE A 215 -8.58 -11.78 1.00
C PHE A 215 -7.10 -12.11 1.32
N SER A 216 -6.34 -11.16 1.86
CA SER A 216 -4.96 -11.38 2.33
C SER A 216 -4.94 -12.12 3.67
N ASP A 217 -5.93 -11.85 4.52
CA ASP A 217 -5.99 -12.39 5.88
C ASP A 217 -6.34 -13.89 5.94
N ILE A 218 -6.71 -14.50 4.81
CA ILE A 218 -7.11 -15.90 4.75
C ILE A 218 -6.22 -16.70 3.79
N PRO A 219 -5.69 -17.85 4.22
CA PRO A 219 -4.98 -18.77 3.35
C PRO A 219 -5.83 -19.20 2.14
N GLY A 220 -5.18 -19.43 1.00
CA GLY A 220 -5.82 -20.02 -0.17
C GLY A 220 -6.30 -19.04 -1.22
N ASN A 221 -5.98 -17.74 -1.08
CA ASN A 221 -6.21 -16.74 -2.11
C ASN A 221 -7.71 -16.65 -2.51
N LEU A 222 -8.58 -16.66 -1.49
CA LEU A 222 -10.03 -16.71 -1.64
C LEU A 222 -10.54 -15.43 -2.33
N PRO A 223 -11.43 -15.55 -3.32
CA PRO A 223 -11.93 -14.39 -4.05
C PRO A 223 -12.80 -13.52 -3.15
N ALA A 224 -12.44 -12.23 -3.09
CA ALA A 224 -13.22 -11.16 -2.46
C ALA A 224 -14.03 -10.37 -3.51
N SER A 225 -13.54 -10.30 -4.75
CA SER A 225 -14.26 -9.70 -5.89
C SER A 225 -13.98 -10.46 -7.19
N ILE A 226 -15.03 -10.62 -7.99
CA ILE A 226 -14.99 -11.36 -9.26
C ILE A 226 -15.65 -10.52 -10.35
N LYS A 227 -14.97 -10.45 -11.49
CA LYS A 227 -15.52 -9.99 -12.75
C LYS A 227 -15.91 -11.19 -13.59
N TYR A 228 -17.19 -11.31 -13.93
CA TYR A 228 -17.66 -12.36 -14.82
C TYR A 228 -18.66 -11.80 -15.83
N ASN A 229 -18.33 -11.86 -17.11
CA ASN A 229 -19.06 -11.14 -18.16
C ASN A 229 -19.15 -9.63 -17.81
N LYS A 230 -20.35 -9.06 -17.85
CA LYS A 230 -20.63 -7.67 -17.40
C LYS A 230 -21.08 -7.61 -15.95
N MET A 231 -20.59 -8.52 -15.11
CA MET A 231 -20.96 -8.58 -13.71
C MET A 231 -19.74 -8.31 -12.83
N LEU A 232 -19.92 -7.42 -11.85
CA LEU A 232 -19.03 -7.24 -10.72
C LEU A 232 -19.68 -7.87 -9.49
N LEU A 233 -19.03 -8.86 -8.90
CA LEU A 233 -19.57 -9.68 -7.83
C LEU A 233 -18.63 -9.62 -6.64
N MET A 234 -19.13 -9.08 -5.53
CA MET A 234 -18.28 -8.67 -4.41
C MET A 234 -18.75 -9.28 -3.10
N SER A 235 -17.79 -9.83 -2.35
CA SER A 235 -17.96 -10.30 -0.98
C SER A 235 -17.85 -9.16 0.03
N VAL A 236 -16.99 -8.18 -0.26
CA VAL A 236 -16.66 -7.06 0.63
C VAL A 236 -17.47 -5.81 0.29
N HIS A 237 -17.55 -4.89 1.24
CA HIS A 237 -18.27 -3.63 1.11
C HIS A 237 -17.29 -2.48 0.83
N ALA A 238 -16.92 -2.29 -0.43
CA ALA A 238 -16.13 -1.13 -0.85
C ALA A 238 -16.92 0.18 -0.73
N GLU A 239 -18.24 0.10 -0.70
CA GLU A 239 -19.16 1.23 -0.53
C GLU A 239 -19.35 1.63 0.94
N ALA A 240 -18.81 0.87 1.90
CA ALA A 240 -19.04 1.09 3.33
C ALA A 240 -18.66 2.49 3.81
N TYR A 241 -19.44 3.02 4.76
CA TYR A 241 -19.25 4.36 5.30
C TYR A 241 -19.02 4.36 6.82
N GLU A 242 -17.91 4.96 7.24
CA GLU A 242 -17.51 5.06 8.66
C GLU A 242 -18.57 5.77 9.52
N ASN A 243 -18.83 5.22 10.71
CA ASN A 243 -19.87 5.65 11.66
C ASN A 243 -21.32 5.40 11.22
N ASP A 244 -21.54 4.60 10.17
CA ASP A 244 -22.87 4.21 9.72
C ASP A 244 -23.06 2.70 9.86
N GLY A 245 -23.16 2.25 11.12
CA GLY A 245 -23.28 0.82 11.46
C GLY A 245 -21.96 0.04 11.47
N ILE A 246 -20.85 0.67 11.07
CA ILE A 246 -19.48 0.14 11.16
C ILE A 246 -18.51 1.18 11.71
N SER A 247 -17.34 0.72 12.15
CA SER A 247 -16.21 1.55 12.55
C SER A 247 -14.88 0.92 12.13
N GLY A 248 -13.86 1.74 11.91
CA GLY A 248 -12.48 1.32 11.61
C GLY A 248 -11.96 1.75 10.24
N LEU A 249 -12.77 2.34 9.37
CA LEU A 249 -12.32 2.89 8.09
C LEU A 249 -11.91 4.36 8.22
N THR A 250 -10.70 4.69 7.78
CA THR A 250 -10.28 6.09 7.62
C THR A 250 -10.96 6.75 6.42
N THR A 251 -10.92 8.08 6.35
CA THR A 251 -11.49 8.82 5.21
C THR A 251 -10.74 8.51 3.92
N GLU A 252 -9.42 8.40 4.01
CA GLU A 252 -8.51 8.08 2.92
C GLU A 252 -8.80 6.67 2.37
N GLN A 253 -8.86 5.67 3.25
CA GLN A 253 -9.20 4.28 2.87
C GLN A 253 -10.55 4.20 2.17
N ARG A 254 -11.58 4.86 2.72
CA ARG A 254 -12.90 4.90 2.11
C ARG A 254 -12.86 5.51 0.70
N ILE A 255 -12.14 6.61 0.51
CA ILE A 255 -12.03 7.26 -0.81
C ILE A 255 -11.31 6.34 -1.81
N GLU A 256 -10.24 5.67 -1.41
CA GLU A 256 -9.54 4.72 -2.28
C GLU A 256 -10.40 3.49 -2.61
N ASN A 257 -11.21 3.00 -1.65
CA ASN A 257 -12.21 1.96 -1.89
C ASN A 257 -13.27 2.41 -2.90
N TYR A 258 -13.76 3.65 -2.81
CA TYR A 258 -14.70 4.22 -3.77
C TYR A 258 -14.09 4.33 -5.17
N LYS A 259 -12.83 4.77 -5.28
CA LYS A 259 -12.12 4.82 -6.57
C LYS A 259 -11.96 3.43 -7.17
N TRP A 260 -11.56 2.44 -6.37
CA TRP A 260 -11.45 1.06 -6.84
C TRP A 260 -12.81 0.51 -7.29
N PHE A 261 -13.87 0.79 -6.52
CA PHE A 261 -15.20 0.31 -6.83
C PHE A 261 -15.74 0.94 -8.12
N ALA A 262 -15.66 2.26 -8.26
CA ALA A 262 -16.06 2.99 -9.46
C ALA A 262 -15.31 2.54 -10.72
N ASN A 263 -13.98 2.36 -10.63
CA ASN A 263 -13.18 1.82 -11.74
C ASN A 263 -13.59 0.39 -12.11
N SER A 264 -13.87 -0.45 -11.11
CA SER A 264 -14.34 -1.82 -11.34
C SER A 264 -15.71 -1.85 -12.01
N VAL A 265 -16.63 -0.99 -11.57
CA VAL A 265 -17.96 -0.82 -12.18
C VAL A 265 -17.82 -0.36 -13.64
N ASN A 266 -16.99 0.66 -13.92
CA ASN A 266 -16.69 1.08 -15.29
C ASN A 266 -16.14 -0.07 -16.13
N GLY A 267 -15.19 -0.84 -15.59
CA GLY A 267 -14.54 -1.95 -16.27
C GLY A 267 -15.49 -3.09 -16.65
N VAL A 268 -16.48 -3.42 -15.79
CA VAL A 268 -17.49 -4.44 -16.12
C VAL A 268 -18.60 -3.90 -17.03
N ALA A 269 -18.94 -2.61 -16.88
CA ALA A 269 -20.03 -2.01 -17.64
C ALA A 269 -19.62 -1.50 -19.02
N GLY A 270 -18.32 -1.33 -19.26
CA GLY A 270 -17.80 -0.67 -20.45
C GLY A 270 -18.17 0.81 -20.50
N THR A 271 -18.36 1.43 -19.34
CA THR A 271 -18.60 2.88 -19.20
C THR A 271 -17.28 3.60 -18.93
N ASN A 272 -17.26 4.91 -19.17
CA ASN A 272 -16.08 5.75 -18.98
C ASN A 272 -16.40 6.93 -18.05
N PHE A 273 -17.20 6.70 -17.00
CA PHE A 273 -17.45 7.75 -16.01
C PHE A 273 -16.15 8.13 -15.33
N TYR A 274 -15.93 9.42 -15.11
CA TYR A 274 -14.70 9.89 -14.51
C TYR A 274 -14.54 9.35 -13.08
N VAL A 275 -13.32 8.90 -12.77
CA VAL A 275 -12.89 8.50 -11.44
C VAL A 275 -11.57 9.22 -11.15
N PRO A 276 -11.43 9.94 -10.02
CA PRO A 276 -10.17 10.58 -9.68
C PRO A 276 -9.06 9.52 -9.52
N PRO A 277 -7.80 9.85 -9.87
CA PRO A 277 -6.69 8.92 -9.77
C PRO A 277 -6.46 8.46 -8.33
N PHE A 278 -5.98 7.23 -8.15
CA PHE A 278 -5.57 6.68 -6.86
C PHE A 278 -4.45 7.54 -6.26
N VAL A 279 -4.51 7.81 -4.95
CA VAL A 279 -3.34 8.31 -4.23
C VAL A 279 -2.54 7.06 -3.85
N GLN A 280 -1.58 6.67 -4.67
CA GLN A 280 -0.68 5.58 -4.29
C GLN A 280 0.08 6.01 -3.03
N PRO A 281 0.05 5.22 -1.95
CA PRO A 281 0.95 5.46 -0.83
C PRO A 281 2.39 5.45 -1.35
N LYS A 282 3.23 6.23 -0.68
CA LYS A 282 4.65 6.31 -1.01
C LYS A 282 5.29 4.98 -0.63
N GLN A 283 6.25 4.51 -1.43
CA GLN A 283 6.90 3.21 -1.24
C GLN A 283 7.29 2.97 0.23
N CYS A 284 7.93 3.96 0.84
CA CYS A 284 8.33 3.93 2.25
C CYS A 284 7.21 4.04 3.31
N ALA A 285 5.95 3.87 2.91
CA ALA A 285 4.76 3.89 3.76
C ALA A 285 3.59 3.09 3.17
N ASP A 286 3.86 2.18 2.23
CA ASP A 286 2.84 1.37 1.56
C ASP A 286 2.68 -0.04 2.15
N GLY A 287 3.57 -0.44 3.07
CA GLY A 287 3.53 -1.73 3.75
C GLY A 287 4.03 -2.91 2.91
N ILE A 288 4.67 -2.65 1.77
CA ILE A 288 5.22 -3.63 0.84
C ILE A 288 6.74 -3.41 0.75
N ASP A 289 7.51 -4.48 0.77
CA ASP A 289 8.93 -4.46 0.40
C ASP A 289 9.05 -4.23 -1.11
N ASN A 290 9.32 -2.99 -1.52
CA ASN A 290 9.33 -2.57 -2.91
C ASN A 290 10.66 -2.83 -3.64
N ASP A 291 11.76 -3.06 -2.93
CA ASP A 291 13.09 -3.30 -3.50
C ASP A 291 13.57 -4.77 -3.40
N GLY A 292 12.91 -5.56 -2.55
CA GLY A 292 13.08 -7.02 -2.39
C GLY A 292 14.13 -7.43 -1.36
N ASP A 293 14.54 -6.55 -0.45
CA ASP A 293 15.58 -6.82 0.55
C ASP A 293 15.06 -7.46 1.86
N ASN A 294 13.73 -7.62 2.00
CA ASN A 294 12.95 -8.09 3.15
C ASN A 294 12.80 -7.08 4.31
N LEU A 295 13.10 -5.82 4.08
CA LEU A 295 12.78 -4.69 4.94
C LEU A 295 11.59 -3.94 4.30
N ILE A 296 10.84 -3.19 5.12
CA ILE A 296 9.57 -2.58 4.70
C ILE A 296 9.48 -1.19 5.31
N ASP A 297 9.09 -0.20 4.52
CA ASP A 297 8.79 1.16 4.92
C ASP A 297 9.95 1.80 5.73
N MET A 298 9.63 2.46 6.85
CA MET A 298 10.62 3.08 7.74
C MET A 298 11.56 2.09 8.47
N VAL A 299 11.37 0.78 8.28
CA VAL A 299 12.34 -0.24 8.72
C VAL A 299 13.41 -0.48 7.64
N ASP A 300 13.10 -0.13 6.40
CA ASP A 300 13.98 -0.17 5.25
C ASP A 300 15.04 0.96 5.31
N PRO A 301 16.36 0.65 5.20
CA PRO A 301 17.42 1.66 5.18
C PRO A 301 17.45 2.52 3.92
N GLY A 302 16.85 2.08 2.81
CA GLY A 302 16.61 2.88 1.62
C GLY A 302 15.57 3.99 1.84
N CYS A 303 14.76 3.91 2.90
CA CYS A 303 13.73 4.90 3.19
C CYS A 303 14.20 6.10 4.03
N ALA A 304 14.22 7.30 3.43
CA ALA A 304 14.55 8.53 4.15
C ALA A 304 13.38 9.10 4.97
N SER A 305 12.14 8.82 4.59
CA SER A 305 10.92 9.30 5.27
C SER A 305 9.66 8.54 4.81
N PRO A 306 8.52 8.61 5.54
CA PRO A 306 7.26 8.02 5.08
C PRO A 306 6.69 8.68 3.80
N SER A 307 7.27 9.81 3.38
CA SER A 307 6.91 10.47 2.12
C SER A 307 7.85 10.11 0.96
N ASP A 308 8.88 9.31 1.23
CA ASP A 308 9.86 8.85 0.27
C ASP A 308 9.31 7.71 -0.59
N ASN A 309 9.65 7.73 -1.88
CA ASN A 309 9.08 6.85 -2.89
C ASN A 309 10.10 5.90 -3.50
N ASP A 310 11.17 5.64 -2.76
CA ASP A 310 12.26 4.77 -3.17
C ASP A 310 12.77 4.05 -1.91
N GLU A 311 12.63 2.72 -1.88
CA GLU A 311 13.22 1.89 -0.81
C GLU A 311 14.59 1.34 -1.21
N THR A 312 15.17 1.77 -2.34
CA THR A 312 16.44 1.17 -2.81
C THR A 312 17.60 1.48 -1.85
N ASP A 313 18.18 0.42 -1.30
CA ASP A 313 19.36 0.47 -0.45
C ASP A 313 20.57 1.17 -1.11
N LEU A 314 21.17 2.14 -0.43
CA LEU A 314 22.40 2.80 -0.91
C LEU A 314 23.64 1.91 -0.67
N ILE A 315 24.12 1.23 -1.71
CA ILE A 315 25.34 0.42 -1.64
C ILE A 315 26.59 1.31 -1.62
N ASN A 316 27.17 1.53 -0.43
CA ASN A 316 28.52 2.08 -0.31
C ASN A 316 29.57 1.01 -0.66
N VAL A 317 30.20 1.12 -1.83
CA VAL A 317 31.26 0.22 -2.29
C VAL A 317 32.62 0.70 -1.81
N GLU A 318 33.43 -0.17 -1.20
CA GLU A 318 34.85 0.13 -0.92
C GLU A 318 35.66 -0.01 -2.23
N VAL A 319 36.01 1.13 -2.84
CA VAL A 319 36.75 1.20 -4.10
C VAL A 319 38.24 0.96 -3.88
N PHE A 320 38.77 1.42 -2.74
CA PHE A 320 40.16 1.26 -2.38
C PHE A 320 40.31 1.21 -0.86
N PHE A 321 41.17 0.30 -0.38
CA PHE A 321 41.62 0.29 0.99
C PHE A 321 43.08 -0.13 1.07
N ASP A 322 43.87 0.59 1.87
CA ASP A 322 45.21 0.20 2.28
C ASP A 322 45.45 0.60 3.74
N GLY A 323 45.49 -0.40 4.61
CA GLY A 323 45.96 -0.29 5.99
C GLY A 323 47.45 -0.59 6.15
N PHE A 324 48.22 -0.68 5.05
CA PHE A 324 49.67 -0.88 5.00
C PHE A 324 50.22 -2.18 5.61
N GLU A 325 49.35 -3.09 6.04
CA GLU A 325 49.69 -4.37 6.70
C GLU A 325 50.51 -5.36 5.85
N SER A 326 50.70 -5.07 4.55
CA SER A 326 51.68 -5.79 3.72
C SER A 326 53.13 -5.52 4.14
N GLY A 327 53.36 -4.48 4.96
CA GLY A 327 54.69 -4.01 5.34
C GLY A 327 55.46 -3.40 4.17
N SER A 328 54.79 -3.01 3.09
CA SER A 328 55.39 -2.50 1.85
C SER A 328 54.56 -1.36 1.25
N LEU A 329 55.23 -0.35 0.70
CA LEU A 329 54.61 0.71 -0.11
C LEU A 329 54.78 0.48 -1.62
N SER A 330 55.04 -0.75 -2.06
CA SER A 330 55.26 -1.09 -3.48
C SER A 330 54.06 -0.78 -4.39
N ASN A 331 52.85 -0.69 -3.81
CA ASN A 331 51.62 -0.33 -4.51
C ASN A 331 51.37 1.19 -4.60
N TRP A 332 52.30 1.99 -4.07
CA TRP A 332 52.27 3.44 -4.05
C TRP A 332 53.41 4.01 -4.90
N TYR A 333 53.15 5.15 -5.55
CA TYR A 333 54.17 5.88 -6.28
C TYR A 333 54.82 6.90 -5.35
N LEU A 334 56.09 6.67 -5.03
CA LEU A 334 56.87 7.50 -4.11
C LEU A 334 57.83 8.38 -4.90
N TYR A 335 57.83 9.69 -4.63
CA TYR A 335 58.70 10.64 -5.31
C TYR A 335 58.91 11.92 -4.47
N GLY A 336 59.83 12.78 -4.92
CA GLY A 336 60.20 14.01 -4.21
C GLY A 336 61.70 14.07 -3.94
N THR A 337 62.15 15.23 -3.48
CA THR A 337 63.53 15.47 -3.02
C THR A 337 63.69 15.28 -1.51
N GLY A 338 62.57 15.28 -0.78
CA GLY A 338 62.50 14.98 0.65
C GLY A 338 62.66 13.50 0.98
N VAL A 339 62.57 13.19 2.28
CA VAL A 339 62.74 11.82 2.78
C VAL A 339 61.58 10.93 2.30
N PRO A 340 61.85 9.79 1.62
CA PRO A 340 60.79 8.93 1.11
C PRO A 340 59.86 8.43 2.22
N TRP A 341 58.59 8.27 1.87
CA TRP A 341 57.65 7.50 2.69
C TRP A 341 58.10 6.04 2.77
N ASN A 342 57.95 5.42 3.93
CA ASN A 342 58.29 4.01 4.17
C ASN A 342 57.21 3.33 5.02
N SER A 343 57.11 2.00 4.93
CA SER A 343 56.33 1.22 5.88
C SER A 343 57.01 1.23 7.26
N PHE A 344 56.24 1.40 8.33
CA PHE A 344 56.75 1.53 9.69
C PHE A 344 55.94 0.70 10.68
N SER A 345 56.61 -0.14 11.48
CA SER A 345 55.96 -1.09 12.39
C SER A 345 55.92 -0.66 13.87
N GLY A 346 56.19 0.61 14.17
CA GLY A 346 56.37 1.09 15.56
C GLY A 346 55.30 2.05 16.06
N ASP A 347 54.37 2.50 15.21
CA ASP A 347 53.29 3.45 15.52
C ASP A 347 52.24 3.39 14.40
N SER A 348 51.24 2.54 14.55
CA SER A 348 50.09 2.36 13.65
C SER A 348 48.78 2.74 14.37
N PHE A 349 47.74 3.04 13.61
CA PHE A 349 46.39 3.20 14.13
C PHE A 349 45.75 1.83 14.38
N GLU A 350 45.86 0.95 13.39
CA GLU A 350 45.34 -0.42 13.41
C GLU A 350 46.43 -1.36 12.86
N GLY A 351 46.41 -2.63 13.27
CA GLY A 351 47.42 -3.59 12.82
C GLY A 351 48.84 -3.25 13.25
N VAL A 352 49.83 -3.63 12.45
CA VAL A 352 51.25 -3.53 12.75
C VAL A 352 51.91 -2.39 11.98
N TRP A 353 51.47 -2.07 10.77
CA TRP A 353 52.21 -1.23 9.84
C TRP A 353 51.46 0.05 9.49
N SER A 354 52.17 1.17 9.41
CA SER A 354 51.67 2.43 8.86
C SER A 354 52.61 2.97 7.79
N ALA A 355 52.15 3.91 6.96
CA ALA A 355 53.02 4.68 6.09
C ALA A 355 53.59 5.88 6.85
N ARG A 356 54.91 6.05 6.85
CA ARG A 356 55.58 7.11 7.59
C ARG A 356 56.69 7.77 6.79
N ALA A 357 56.74 9.11 6.84
CA ALA A 357 57.90 9.91 6.43
C ALA A 357 58.59 10.48 7.68
N LYS A 358 59.90 10.20 7.84
CA LYS A 358 60.74 10.63 8.99
C LYS A 358 62.23 10.73 8.61
N GLN A 359 62.81 11.93 8.81
CA GLN A 359 64.18 12.50 8.67
C GLN A 359 65.45 11.65 8.32
N THR A 360 66.53 12.18 7.69
CA THR A 360 67.39 13.39 7.95
C THR A 360 67.72 14.32 6.74
N GLY A 361 67.53 15.65 6.89
CA GLY A 361 68.14 16.73 6.06
C GLY A 361 67.21 17.44 5.05
N ALA A 362 67.23 18.79 5.07
CA ALA A 362 66.45 19.82 4.33
C ALA A 362 64.96 19.50 4.06
N GLY A 363 64.06 20.35 4.59
CA GLY A 363 62.59 20.28 4.44
C GLY A 363 62.17 20.41 2.98
N GLU A 364 62.29 19.31 2.25
CA GLU A 364 61.89 19.20 0.87
C GLU A 364 60.68 18.28 0.79
N ASP A 365 59.86 18.47 -0.24
CA ASP A 365 58.63 17.72 -0.39
C ASP A 365 58.89 16.24 -0.67
N SER A 366 58.20 15.38 0.07
CA SER A 366 58.08 13.94 -0.19
C SER A 366 56.62 13.56 -0.40
N PHE A 367 56.37 12.81 -1.46
CA PHE A 367 55.03 12.46 -1.91
C PHE A 367 54.83 10.95 -1.94
N MET A 368 53.66 10.53 -1.46
CA MET A 368 53.11 9.19 -1.60
C MET A 368 51.79 9.28 -2.35
N GLU A 369 51.76 8.77 -3.58
CA GLU A 369 50.63 8.89 -4.52
C GLU A 369 50.03 7.55 -4.88
N LYS A 370 48.70 7.51 -5.07
CA LYS A 370 47.97 6.35 -5.58
C LYS A 370 47.04 6.77 -6.71
N SER A 371 47.04 6.00 -7.80
CA SER A 371 46.00 6.10 -8.83
C SER A 371 44.75 5.35 -8.37
N ILE A 372 43.60 5.96 -8.57
CA ILE A 372 42.27 5.45 -8.20
C ILE A 372 41.37 5.52 -9.42
N ASP A 373 40.35 4.66 -9.48
CA ASP A 373 39.31 4.74 -10.48
C ASP A 373 37.96 4.79 -9.78
N VAL A 374 37.40 6.00 -9.73
CA VAL A 374 36.06 6.26 -9.18
C VAL A 374 35.12 6.75 -10.27
N SER A 375 35.45 6.49 -11.53
CA SER A 375 34.57 6.84 -12.64
C SER A 375 33.32 5.95 -12.63
N GLY A 376 32.16 6.56 -12.82
CA GLY A 376 30.86 5.87 -12.81
C GLY A 376 30.12 5.92 -11.47
N TYR A 377 30.77 6.35 -10.39
CA TYR A 377 30.11 6.64 -9.12
C TYR A 377 29.58 8.08 -9.06
N SER A 378 28.62 8.31 -8.18
CA SER A 378 27.89 9.56 -7.99
C SER A 378 28.34 10.31 -6.73
N GLU A 379 28.60 9.57 -5.65
CA GLU A 379 29.18 10.08 -4.41
C GLU A 379 30.47 9.33 -4.11
N VAL A 380 31.54 10.05 -3.77
CA VAL A 380 32.84 9.44 -3.46
C VAL A 380 33.41 10.09 -2.20
N THR A 381 33.80 9.26 -1.24
CA THR A 381 34.35 9.70 0.04
C THR A 381 35.78 9.18 0.20
N PHE A 382 36.71 10.08 0.51
CA PHE A 382 38.11 9.76 0.78
C PHE A 382 38.41 9.92 2.27
N GLU A 383 38.81 8.83 2.90
CA GLU A 383 39.07 8.74 4.32
C GLU A 383 40.48 8.26 4.61
N TYR A 384 41.04 8.72 5.73
CA TYR A 384 42.33 8.27 6.24
C TYR A 384 42.49 8.58 7.72
N ARG A 385 43.44 7.89 8.36
CA ARG A 385 43.94 8.21 9.69
C ARG A 385 45.32 8.79 9.55
N ARG A 386 45.62 9.92 10.19
CA ARG A 386 46.98 10.49 10.19
C ARG A 386 47.44 10.91 11.57
N LYS A 387 48.75 10.98 11.76
CA LYS A 387 49.40 11.50 12.98
C LYS A 387 50.62 12.33 12.60
N LEU A 388 50.57 13.62 12.92
CA LEU A 388 51.65 14.58 12.69
C LEU A 388 52.37 14.81 14.01
N VAL A 389 53.68 14.60 14.05
CA VAL A 389 54.47 14.72 15.28
C VAL A 389 55.50 15.82 15.08
N GLY A 390 55.44 16.86 15.93
CA GLY A 390 56.47 17.89 16.03
C GLY A 390 56.58 18.88 14.87
N LEU A 391 55.65 18.90 13.91
CA LEU A 391 55.73 19.80 12.74
C LEU A 391 55.64 21.26 13.20
N ASP A 392 56.60 22.08 12.77
CA ASP A 392 56.65 23.52 13.00
C ASP A 392 56.34 24.33 11.73
N THR A 393 56.47 25.66 11.80
CA THR A 393 56.10 26.56 10.69
C THR A 393 56.98 26.44 9.44
N ALA A 394 58.10 25.72 9.52
CA ALA A 394 58.96 25.38 8.39
C ALA A 394 58.65 23.99 7.78
N ASP A 395 57.71 23.25 8.37
CA ASP A 395 57.27 21.95 7.91
C ASP A 395 55.88 22.05 7.27
N ASP A 396 55.52 21.03 6.49
CA ASP A 396 54.22 20.99 5.85
C ASP A 396 53.67 19.56 5.71
N PHE A 397 52.35 19.47 5.74
CA PHE A 397 51.61 18.26 5.44
C PHE A 397 50.41 18.64 4.58
N GLU A 398 50.26 17.94 3.46
CA GLU A 398 49.13 18.15 2.56
C GLU A 398 48.54 16.82 2.11
N VAL A 399 47.21 16.75 2.07
CA VAL A 399 46.49 15.68 1.40
C VAL A 399 45.69 16.28 0.26
N SER A 400 45.85 15.73 -0.94
CA SER A 400 45.24 16.27 -2.15
C SER A 400 44.67 15.13 -3.01
N TYR A 401 43.68 15.45 -3.85
CA TYR A 401 43.26 14.60 -4.96
C TYR A 401 43.57 15.26 -6.31
N PHE A 402 43.57 14.47 -7.40
CA PHE A 402 43.79 14.98 -8.75
C PHE A 402 42.56 14.78 -9.64
N ASN A 403 42.07 15.86 -10.27
CA ASN A 403 40.94 15.83 -11.21
C ASN A 403 41.25 16.55 -12.54
N GLY A 404 42.53 16.60 -12.92
CA GLY A 404 43.07 17.47 -13.98
C GLY A 404 43.96 18.58 -13.40
N ALA A 405 43.77 18.91 -12.13
CA ALA A 405 44.70 19.64 -11.29
C ALA A 405 44.72 19.04 -9.87
N TRP A 406 45.76 19.33 -9.09
CA TRP A 406 45.81 18.96 -7.68
C TRP A 406 44.91 19.90 -6.86
N VAL A 407 44.01 19.31 -6.07
CA VAL A 407 43.10 20.03 -5.18
C VAL A 407 43.34 19.57 -3.76
N SER A 408 43.61 20.53 -2.87
CA SER A 408 43.91 20.27 -1.47
C SER A 408 42.65 19.95 -0.65
N LEU A 409 42.73 18.94 0.22
CA LEU A 409 41.70 18.52 1.18
C LEU A 409 42.09 18.91 2.61
N GLU A 410 43.35 18.68 2.94
CA GLU A 410 43.99 19.08 4.19
C GLU A 410 45.34 19.71 3.84
N HIS A 411 45.65 20.87 4.41
CA HIS A 411 46.94 21.53 4.23
C HIS A 411 47.34 22.24 5.52
N LEU A 412 48.52 21.91 6.06
CA LEU A 412 49.08 22.61 7.21
C LEU A 412 49.60 23.99 6.80
N GLY A 413 50.24 24.11 5.63
CA GLY A 413 50.83 25.34 5.14
C GLY A 413 51.94 25.81 6.07
N SER A 414 51.85 27.05 6.57
CA SER A 414 52.79 27.58 7.57
C SER A 414 52.34 27.35 9.03
N GLY A 415 51.47 26.36 9.25
CA GLY A 415 50.96 25.98 10.57
C GLY A 415 51.95 25.12 11.36
N SER A 416 51.55 24.68 12.56
CA SER A 416 52.29 23.68 13.33
C SER A 416 51.34 22.58 13.82
N ALA A 417 51.83 21.36 13.99
CA ALA A 417 51.02 20.21 14.37
C ALA A 417 51.78 19.22 15.27
N ASN A 418 51.13 18.77 16.34
CA ASN A 418 51.66 17.75 17.23
C ASN A 418 50.52 16.92 17.84
N ASP A 419 50.13 15.85 17.14
CA ASP A 419 49.04 14.97 17.50
C ASP A 419 49.48 13.92 18.55
N ALA A 420 48.71 13.78 19.63
CA ALA A 420 48.93 12.73 20.62
C ALA A 420 48.52 11.33 20.10
N SER A 421 47.56 11.26 19.17
CA SER A 421 47.01 10.03 18.60
C SER A 421 46.64 10.24 17.13
N TYR A 422 46.38 9.16 16.39
CA TYR A 422 45.87 9.25 15.02
C TYR A 422 44.51 9.97 14.97
N VAL A 423 44.37 10.89 14.03
CA VAL A 423 43.16 11.69 13.78
C VAL A 423 42.48 11.16 12.51
N PHE A 424 41.16 10.97 12.60
CA PHE A 424 40.32 10.59 11.47
C PHE A 424 40.02 11.79 10.59
N LYS A 425 40.08 11.56 9.28
CA LYS A 425 39.73 12.52 8.24
C LYS A 425 38.84 11.84 7.22
N SER A 426 37.81 12.56 6.79
CA SER A 426 36.84 12.12 5.78
C SER A 426 36.45 13.33 4.95
N TYR A 427 36.58 13.22 3.64
CA TYR A 427 36.33 14.30 2.70
C TYR A 427 35.56 13.79 1.49
N PRO A 428 34.52 14.51 1.03
CA PRO A 428 33.93 14.22 -0.27
C PRO A 428 34.91 14.62 -1.38
N ILE A 429 35.09 13.76 -2.38
CA ILE A 429 35.87 14.04 -3.59
C ILE A 429 34.98 13.84 -4.83
N PRO A 430 35.23 14.54 -5.94
CA PRO A 430 34.41 14.39 -7.14
C PRO A 430 34.70 13.05 -7.84
N ALA A 431 33.70 12.45 -8.48
CA ALA A 431 33.83 11.19 -9.25
C ALA A 431 34.78 11.26 -10.47
N ILE A 432 35.32 12.43 -10.76
CA ILE A 432 36.39 12.64 -11.76
C ILE A 432 37.80 12.60 -11.16
N ALA A 433 37.91 12.37 -9.84
CA ALA A 433 39.20 12.18 -9.19
C ALA A 433 39.87 10.90 -9.71
N SER A 434 41.16 10.99 -10.04
CA SER A 434 41.93 9.87 -10.61
C SER A 434 43.15 9.52 -9.77
N LYS A 435 43.51 10.36 -8.80
CA LYS A 435 44.63 10.14 -7.89
C LYS A 435 44.39 10.75 -6.52
N ILE A 436 45.02 10.18 -5.51
CA ILE A 436 45.18 10.75 -4.17
C ILE A 436 46.66 10.84 -3.83
N ARG A 437 47.02 11.79 -2.98
CA ARG A 437 48.41 12.05 -2.61
C ARG A 437 48.53 12.57 -1.19
N PHE A 438 49.56 12.09 -0.50
CA PHE A 438 50.04 12.61 0.77
C PHE A 438 51.40 13.26 0.56
N LYS A 439 51.53 14.53 0.95
CA LYS A 439 52.76 15.32 1.01
C LYS A 439 53.23 15.36 2.47
N CYS A 440 54.52 15.16 2.70
CA CYS A 440 55.16 15.47 3.98
C CYS A 440 56.50 16.19 3.71
N GLU A 441 56.69 17.30 4.38
CA GLU A 441 57.91 18.11 4.40
C GLU A 441 58.30 18.26 5.87
N VAL A 442 59.37 17.60 6.29
CA VAL A 442 59.82 17.59 7.70
C VAL A 442 61.32 17.80 7.80
N GLY A 443 61.74 18.69 8.71
CA GLY A 443 63.09 19.21 8.82
C GLY A 443 63.94 18.66 9.96
N ALA A 444 63.36 18.10 11.03
CA ALA A 444 64.04 17.67 12.28
C ALA A 444 63.85 16.18 12.65
N VAL A 445 64.78 15.63 13.46
CA VAL A 445 64.85 14.16 13.79
C VAL A 445 63.63 13.67 14.55
N SER A 446 62.97 14.59 15.25
CA SER A 446 61.76 14.36 16.04
C SER A 446 60.50 14.37 15.19
N GLU A 447 60.53 14.94 13.99
CA GLU A 447 59.35 15.19 13.18
C GLU A 447 58.97 13.97 12.32
N SER A 448 57.66 13.78 12.14
CA SER A 448 57.16 12.81 11.18
C SER A 448 55.69 13.01 10.83
N CYS A 449 55.34 12.66 9.59
CA CYS A 449 53.97 12.42 9.17
C CYS A 449 53.75 10.90 9.10
N SER A 450 52.66 10.41 9.71
CA SER A 450 52.23 9.01 9.60
C SER A 450 50.79 8.95 9.10
N VAL A 451 50.49 7.98 8.24
CA VAL A 451 49.18 7.75 7.63
C VAL A 451 48.86 6.26 7.73
N ASP A 452 47.59 5.96 8.01
CA ASP A 452 47.06 4.62 8.16
C ASP A 452 45.59 4.55 7.70
N ASN A 453 45.09 3.34 7.42
CA ASN A 453 43.72 3.04 6.97
C ASN A 453 43.21 4.04 5.90
N VAL A 454 43.94 4.14 4.79
CA VAL A 454 43.52 4.95 3.64
C VAL A 454 42.39 4.23 2.92
N ARG A 455 41.21 4.85 2.85
CA ARG A 455 39.99 4.26 2.27
C ARG A 455 39.33 5.19 1.29
N ILE A 456 38.77 4.63 0.22
CA ILE A 456 37.82 5.30 -0.66
C ILE A 456 36.56 4.47 -0.74
N THR A 457 35.43 5.09 -0.40
CA THR A 457 34.09 4.52 -0.60
C THR A 457 33.34 5.32 -1.66
N ALA A 458 32.43 4.66 -2.38
CA ALA A 458 31.64 5.32 -3.42
C ALA A 458 30.24 4.71 -3.59
N GLN A 459 29.31 5.48 -4.16
CA GLN A 459 27.92 5.11 -4.46
C GLN A 459 27.60 5.28 -5.94
#